data_AF-A0A8S9ME51-F1
#
_entry.id   AF-A0A8S9ME51-F1
#
_cell.length_a   1.000
_cell.length_b   1.000
_cell.length_c   1.000
_cell.angle_alpha   90.00
_cell.angle_beta   90.00
_cell.angle_gamma   90.00
#
_symmetry.space_group_name_H-M   'P 1'
#
loop_
_entity.id
_entity.type
_entity.pdbx_description
1 polymer ?
#
loop_
_entity_poly.entity_id
_entity_poly.type
_entity_poly.pdbx_seq_one_letter_code
_entity_poly.pdbx_strand_id
1 'polypeptide(L)'
;MGANSIPTDATLDLDEQISQLMQCKPLSEQQVRALCEKAKEILMDESNVQPVKSPVTICGDIHGQFHDLAELFRIGGMVLSITLTEM
;
A
#
# COMPACT_ATOMS: atom_id res chain seq x y z
N MET A 1 26.24 24.25 -9.40
CA MET A 1 26.72 22.97 -8.82
C MET A 1 25.73 22.57 -7.74
N GLY A 2 25.29 21.31 -7.75
CA GLY A 2 24.36 20.76 -6.75
C GLY A 2 23.04 20.31 -7.36
N ALA A 3 23.07 19.13 -7.98
CA ALA A 3 21.91 18.42 -8.49
C ALA A 3 21.06 17.88 -7.33
N ASN A 4 19.73 17.98 -7.46
CA ASN A 4 18.85 16.82 -7.33
C ASN A 4 17.48 17.20 -7.89
N SER A 5 17.37 17.12 -9.22
CA SER A 5 16.12 16.80 -9.86
C SER A 5 15.71 15.41 -9.38
N ILE A 6 14.90 15.35 -8.32
CA ILE A 6 14.10 14.15 -8.05
C ILE A 6 13.29 13.95 -9.33
N PRO A 7 13.48 12.84 -10.06
CA PRO A 7 12.65 12.58 -11.20
C PRO A 7 11.22 12.54 -10.69
N THR A 8 10.37 13.42 -11.20
CA THR A 8 8.92 13.24 -11.19
C THR A 8 8.64 11.98 -12.01
N ASP A 9 8.90 10.84 -11.40
CA ASP A 9 8.67 9.52 -11.96
C ASP A 9 7.17 9.40 -12.23
N ALA A 10 6.86 8.82 -13.39
CA ALA A 10 5.53 8.70 -13.95
C ALA A 10 4.50 8.42 -12.86
N THR A 11 3.42 9.20 -12.88
CA THR A 11 2.21 9.06 -12.07
C THR A 11 1.84 7.59 -11.88
N LEU A 12 2.35 6.97 -10.82
CA LEU A 12 1.85 5.72 -10.29
C LEU A 12 0.50 6.10 -9.71
N ASP A 13 -0.55 6.02 -10.53
CA ASP A 13 -1.91 6.33 -10.12
C ASP A 13 -2.38 5.21 -9.18
N LEU A 14 -1.91 5.31 -7.93
CA LEU A 14 -2.14 4.32 -6.88
C LEU A 14 -3.64 4.15 -6.65
N ASP A 15 -4.41 5.23 -6.76
CA ASP A 15 -5.87 5.20 -6.64
C ASP A 15 -6.51 4.38 -7.77
N GLU A 16 -6.05 4.55 -9.01
CA GLU A 16 -6.49 3.71 -10.12
C GLU A 16 -6.09 2.25 -9.92
N GLN A 17 -4.85 1.98 -9.49
CA GLN A 17 -4.36 0.62 -9.23
C GLN A 17 -5.14 -0.05 -8.09
N ILE A 18 -5.44 0.66 -7.01
CA ILE A 18 -6.29 0.19 -5.91
C ILE A 18 -7.69 -0.11 -6.44
N SER A 19 -8.28 0.77 -7.26
CA SER A 19 -9.60 0.56 -7.86
C SER A 19 -9.62 -0.67 -8.77
N GLN A 20 -8.56 -0.90 -9.55
CA GLN A 20 -8.42 -2.09 -10.40
C GLN A 20 -8.31 -3.36 -9.55
N LEU A 21 -7.47 -3.35 -8.51
CA LEU A 21 -7.30 -4.48 -7.59
C LEU A 21 -8.61 -4.79 -6.83
N MET A 22 -9.34 -3.77 -6.37
CA MET A 22 -10.64 -3.95 -5.71
C MET A 22 -11.72 -4.56 -6.64
N GLN A 23 -11.54 -4.44 -7.97
CA GLN A 23 -12.37 -5.10 -8.98
C GLN A 23 -11.84 -6.50 -9.38
N CYS A 24 -10.85 -7.04 -8.64
CA CYS A 24 -10.16 -8.29 -8.97
C CYS A 24 -9.48 -8.26 -10.35
N LYS A 25 -9.03 -7.09 -10.82
CA LYS A 25 -8.27 -6.96 -12.06
C LYS A 25 -6.77 -6.98 -11.78
N PRO A 26 -5.99 -7.84 -12.45
CA PRO A 26 -4.55 -7.89 -12.25
C PRO A 26 -3.86 -6.65 -12.84
N LEU A 27 -2.84 -6.16 -12.13
CA LEU A 27 -1.95 -5.10 -12.62
C LEU A 27 -0.91 -5.68 -13.58
N SER A 28 -0.34 -4.83 -14.43
CA SER A 28 0.77 -5.25 -15.29
C SER A 28 2.04 -5.52 -14.49
N GLU A 29 2.91 -6.38 -14.99
CA GLU A 29 4.19 -6.73 -14.34
C GLU A 29 5.05 -5.50 -14.04
N GLN A 30 5.07 -4.52 -14.94
CA GLN A 30 5.81 -3.27 -14.76
C GLN A 30 5.27 -2.45 -13.58
N GLN A 31 3.94 -2.36 -13.45
CA GLN A 31 3.30 -1.67 -12.33
C GLN A 31 3.54 -2.39 -11.01
N VAL A 32 3.42 -3.72 -10.99
CA VAL A 32 3.71 -4.53 -9.80
C VAL A 32 5.16 -4.36 -9.36
N ARG A 33 6.11 -4.39 -10.31
CA ARG A 33 7.52 -4.20 -10.01
C ARG A 33 7.79 -2.82 -9.40
N ALA A 34 7.24 -1.76 -9.99
CA ALA A 34 7.39 -0.41 -9.46
C ALA A 34 6.79 -0.27 -8.04
N LEU A 35 5.61 -0.88 -7.80
CA LEU A 35 5.00 -0.95 -6.47
C LEU A 35 5.89 -1.67 -5.46
N CYS A 36 6.44 -2.83 -5.83
CA CYS A 36 7.32 -3.62 -4.96
C CYS A 36 8.63 -2.89 -4.65
N GLU A 37 9.23 -2.22 -5.64
CA GLU A 37 10.45 -1.42 -5.44
C GLU A 37 10.19 -0.28 -4.44
N LYS A 38 9.07 0.44 -4.60
CA LYS A 38 8.67 1.51 -3.67
C LYS A 38 8.32 1.00 -2.27
N ALA A 39 7.59 -0.11 -2.17
CA ALA A 39 7.28 -0.73 -0.89
C ALA A 39 8.55 -1.19 -0.17
N LYS A 40 9.52 -1.74 -0.92
CA LYS A 40 10.81 -2.17 -0.37
C LYS A 40 11.60 -0.98 0.22
N GLU A 41 11.63 0.16 -0.46
CA GLU A 41 12.29 1.37 0.07
C GLU A 41 11.71 1.78 1.42
N ILE A 42 10.38 1.81 1.53
CA ILE A 42 9.69 2.18 2.78
C ILE A 42 10.00 1.14 3.88
N LEU A 43 9.84 -0.14 3.58
CA LEU A 43 10.06 -1.23 4.55
C LEU A 43 11.52 -1.34 4.99
N MET A 44 12.48 -0.90 4.18
CA MET A 44 13.90 -0.88 4.55
C MET A 44 14.22 0.19 5.62
N ASP A 45 13.47 1.29 5.64
CA ASP A 45 13.64 2.37 6.61
C ASP A 45 12.85 2.14 7.91
N GLU A 46 11.91 1.18 7.91
CA GLU A 46 11.13 0.84 9.10
C GLU A 46 11.91 0.02 10.13
N SER A 47 11.59 0.22 11.41
CA SER A 47 12.21 -0.52 12.51
C SER A 47 11.59 -1.91 12.65
N ASN A 48 12.38 -2.89 13.12
CA ASN A 48 11.90 -4.25 13.40
C ASN A 48 10.69 -4.31 14.36
N VAL A 49 10.50 -3.29 15.19
CA VAL A 49 9.36 -3.14 16.09
C VAL A 49 8.70 -1.81 15.81
N GLN A 50 7.52 -1.85 15.19
CA GLN A 50 6.74 -0.66 14.87
C GLN A 50 5.68 -0.41 15.96
N PRO A 51 5.67 0.78 16.60
CA PRO A 51 4.62 1.13 17.54
C PRO A 51 3.31 1.37 16.78
N VAL A 52 2.26 0.63 17.12
CA VAL A 52 0.91 0.79 16.54
C VAL A 52 -0.01 1.47 17.55
N LYS A 53 -0.80 2.47 17.09
CA LYS A 53 -1.78 3.18 17.92
C LYS A 53 -3.19 2.67 17.62
N SER A 54 -3.97 2.37 18.65
CA SER A 54 -5.37 1.93 18.50
C SER A 54 -6.27 3.05 17.95
N PRO A 55 -7.34 2.74 17.19
CA PRO A 55 -7.82 1.41 16.81
C PRO A 55 -7.11 0.85 15.56
N VAL A 56 -6.68 -0.40 15.59
CA VAL A 56 -6.07 -1.11 14.44
C VAL A 56 -6.76 -2.43 14.19
N THR A 57 -6.84 -2.82 12.92
CA THR A 57 -7.27 -4.15 12.49
C THR A 57 -6.03 -4.98 12.20
N ILE A 58 -5.83 -6.05 12.97
CA ILE A 58 -4.73 -6.99 12.77
C ILE A 58 -5.24 -8.14 11.92
N CYS A 59 -4.55 -8.43 10.81
CA CYS A 59 -4.89 -9.48 9.86
C CYS A 59 -3.81 -10.55 9.90
N GLY A 60 -4.20 -11.82 9.90
CA GLY A 60 -3.28 -12.95 9.81
C GLY A 60 -2.89 -13.26 8.36
N ASP A 61 -2.35 -14.46 8.15
CA ASP A 61 -1.90 -14.91 6.83
C ASP A 61 -3.04 -14.97 5.80
N ILE A 62 -2.78 -14.41 4.62
CA ILE A 62 -3.72 -14.40 3.48
C ILE A 62 -3.49 -15.60 2.54
N HIS A 63 -2.27 -16.16 2.53
CA HIS A 63 -1.90 -17.35 1.75
C HIS A 63 -2.33 -17.33 0.26
N GLY A 64 -2.25 -16.16 -0.40
CA GLY A 64 -2.59 -16.00 -1.82
C GLY A 64 -4.10 -15.91 -2.11
N GLN A 65 -4.95 -15.86 -1.09
CA GLN A 65 -6.39 -15.72 -1.25
C GLN A 65 -6.77 -14.23 -1.41
N PHE A 66 -6.60 -13.71 -2.61
CA PHE A 66 -6.91 -12.31 -2.91
C PHE A 66 -8.37 -11.94 -2.60
N HIS A 67 -9.31 -12.88 -2.77
CA HIS A 67 -10.72 -12.67 -2.42
C HIS A 67 -10.94 -12.43 -0.93
N ASP A 68 -10.24 -13.17 -0.07
CA ASP A 68 -10.32 -12.96 1.38
C ASP A 68 -9.69 -11.62 1.78
N LEU A 69 -8.64 -11.19 1.09
CA LEU A 69 -8.06 -9.86 1.27
C LEU A 69 -9.03 -8.74 0.87
N ALA A 70 -9.71 -8.88 -0.27
CA ALA A 70 -10.70 -7.90 -0.72
C ALA A 70 -11.90 -7.81 0.25
N GLU A 71 -12.36 -8.95 0.77
CA GLU A 71 -13.41 -9.00 1.78
C GLU A 71 -12.93 -8.43 3.12
N LEU A 72 -11.68 -8.67 3.49
CA LEU A 72 -11.07 -8.08 4.67
C LEU A 72 -11.05 -6.55 4.59
N PHE A 73 -10.72 -5.97 3.44
CA PHE A 73 -10.82 -4.52 3.23
C PHE A 73 -12.27 -4.01 3.23
N ARG A 74 -13.23 -4.84 2.81
CA ARG A 74 -14.67 -4.52 2.86
C ARG A 74 -15.18 -4.47 4.30
N ILE A 75 -14.79 -5.42 5.14
CA ILE A 75 -15.25 -5.56 6.54
C ILE A 75 -14.45 -4.67 7.49
N GLY A 76 -13.12 -4.63 7.34
CA GLY A 76 -12.20 -3.86 8.18
C GLY A 76 -12.18 -2.35 7.90
N GLY A 77 -12.84 -1.92 6.82
CA GLY A 77 -12.89 -0.53 6.36
C GLY A 77 -11.79 -0.24 5.34
N MET A 78 -12.14 0.51 4.28
CA MET A 78 -11.13 0.97 3.33
C MET A 78 -10.24 2.02 3.99
N VAL A 79 -8.93 1.81 3.89
CA VAL A 79 -7.87 2.73 4.32
C VAL A 79 -7.85 3.96 3.39
N LEU A 80 -8.96 4.70 3.30
CA LEU A 80 -9.06 5.92 2.50
C LEU A 80 -8.99 7.19 3.34
N SER A 81 -8.90 7.08 4.67
CA SER A 81 -8.61 8.24 5.53
C SER A 81 -8.21 7.81 6.94
N ILE A 82 -7.06 7.15 7.10
CA ILE A 82 -6.27 7.39 8.31
C ILE A 82 -5.56 8.74 8.12
N THR A 83 -6.37 9.79 8.00
CA THR A 83 -5.95 11.13 8.39
C THR A 83 -5.34 10.97 9.76
N LEU A 84 -4.07 11.35 9.87
CA LEU A 84 -3.37 11.72 11.09
C LEU A 84 -4.30 12.58 11.96
N THR A 85 -5.16 11.93 12.74
CA THR A 85 -6.02 12.56 13.74
C THR A 85 -5.73 11.86 15.04
N GLU A 86 -4.49 12.00 15.48
CA GLU A 86 -4.21 12.06 16.90
C GLU A 86 -3.21 13.19 17.10
N MET A 87 -3.73 14.34 17.58
CA MET A 87 -2.99 15.15 18.55
C MET A 87 -2.57 14.27 19.73
#